data_AF-A0A1G3ATM6-F1
#
_entry.id   AF-A0A1G3ATM6-F1
#
_cell.length_a   1.000
_cell.length_b   1.000
_cell.length_c   1.000
_cell.angle_alpha   90.00
_cell.angle_beta   90.00
_cell.angle_gamma   90.00
#
_symmetry.space_group_name_H-M   'P 1'
#
loop_
_entity.id
_entity.type
_entity.pdbx_description
1 polymer ?
#
loop_
_entity_poly.entity_id
_entity_poly.type
_entity_poly.pdbx_seq_one_letter_code
_entity_poly.pdbx_strand_id
1 'polypeptide(L)'
;MLEITEAVSPMTDKPDQKKRPKRTAWRHPADRDLVVPYRAAAVVALMEIGISDYSVIANALSLTVEEVRWIDSAEDGSIRRLSVETIPYGEYFKLDAEIRCPKCNAMIRVVPCVACCGPAKLGLESRPS
;
A
#
# COMPACT_ATOMS: atom_id res chain seq x y z
N MET A 1 8.14 63.27 -7.23
CA MET A 1 8.48 61.90 -7.66
C MET A 1 7.66 60.96 -6.79
N LEU A 2 6.74 60.23 -7.40
CA LEU A 2 5.97 59.18 -6.75
C LEU A 2 6.74 57.87 -6.95
N GLU A 3 7.23 57.26 -5.88
CA GLU A 3 7.80 55.92 -5.94
C GLU A 3 6.78 54.93 -5.38
N ILE A 4 6.27 54.11 -6.30
CA ILE A 4 5.42 52.96 -6.04
C ILE A 4 6.34 51.75 -6.22
N THR A 5 6.57 50.96 -5.18
CA THR A 5 7.20 49.63 -5.30
C THR A 5 6.42 48.60 -4.49
N GLU A 6 5.51 47.99 -5.22
CA GLU A 6 5.24 46.55 -5.36
C GLU A 6 5.19 45.63 -4.12
N ALA A 7 4.02 45.00 -4.03
CA ALA A 7 3.69 43.86 -3.20
C ALA A 7 4.35 42.57 -3.72
N VAL A 8 4.82 41.73 -2.79
CA VAL A 8 4.99 40.29 -3.02
C VAL A 8 4.42 39.55 -1.82
N SER A 9 3.20 39.03 -1.98
CA SER A 9 2.62 38.03 -1.08
C SER A 9 3.12 36.64 -1.49
N PRO A 10 3.68 35.82 -0.59
CA PRO A 10 3.96 34.42 -0.90
C PRO A 10 2.66 33.61 -0.83
N MET A 11 2.02 33.38 -1.97
CA MET A 11 0.97 32.36 -2.09
C MET A 11 1.63 30.99 -2.18
N THR A 12 1.80 30.33 -1.04
CA THR A 12 2.07 28.90 -0.98
C THR A 12 0.77 28.17 -1.29
N ASP A 13 0.55 27.85 -2.56
CA ASP A 13 -0.54 26.99 -3.03
C ASP A 13 -0.28 25.58 -2.50
N LYS A 14 -0.84 25.27 -1.31
CA LYS A 14 -0.88 23.90 -0.80
C LYS A 14 -1.75 23.11 -1.78
N PRO A 15 -1.24 22.05 -2.44
CA PRO A 15 -2.07 21.28 -3.34
C PRO A 15 -3.27 20.75 -2.57
N ASP A 16 -4.45 21.13 -3.06
CA ASP A 16 -5.76 20.79 -2.55
C ASP A 16 -5.85 19.28 -2.29
N GLN A 17 -5.60 18.88 -1.04
CA GLN A 17 -5.84 17.52 -0.58
C GLN A 17 -7.35 17.35 -0.48
N LYS A 18 -7.99 17.15 -1.64
CA LYS A 18 -9.36 16.64 -1.73
C LYS A 18 -9.46 15.48 -0.74
N LYS A 19 -10.26 15.65 0.32
CA LYS A 19 -10.52 14.63 1.33
C LYS A 19 -11.18 13.43 0.64
N ARG A 20 -10.35 12.49 0.18
CA ARG A 20 -10.78 11.26 -0.48
C ARG A 20 -11.48 10.36 0.54
N PRO A 21 -12.46 9.55 0.12
CA PRO A 21 -13.20 8.68 1.02
C PRO A 21 -12.23 7.75 1.76
N LYS A 22 -12.29 7.78 3.10
CA LYS A 22 -11.52 6.86 3.95
C LYS A 22 -11.94 5.44 3.62
N ARG A 23 -11.03 4.64 3.05
CA ARG A 23 -11.25 3.19 2.92
C ARG A 23 -11.37 2.60 4.32
N THR A 24 -12.34 1.70 4.52
CA THR A 24 -12.53 0.98 5.78
C THR A 24 -11.29 0.16 6.13
N ALA A 25 -11.01 -0.01 7.42
CA ALA A 25 -9.93 -0.87 7.88
C ALA A 25 -10.10 -2.30 7.35
N TRP A 26 -8.98 -2.96 7.03
CA TRP A 26 -8.97 -4.35 6.64
C TRP A 26 -8.83 -5.24 7.88
N ARG A 27 -9.49 -6.40 7.87
CA ARG A 27 -9.46 -7.37 8.96
C ARG A 27 -8.91 -8.68 8.43
N HIS A 28 -8.01 -9.29 9.19
CA HIS A 28 -7.44 -10.56 8.81
C HIS A 28 -8.52 -11.66 8.80
N PRO A 29 -8.70 -12.43 7.71
CA PRO A 29 -9.75 -13.45 7.61
C PRO A 29 -9.66 -14.56 8.65
N ALA A 30 -8.44 -14.95 9.03
CA ALA A 30 -8.19 -16.03 10.00
C ALA A 30 -7.95 -15.53 11.44
N ASP A 31 -7.76 -14.22 11.63
CA ASP A 31 -7.60 -13.60 12.94
C ASP A 31 -8.49 -12.36 13.05
N ARG A 32 -9.59 -12.47 13.80
CA ARG A 32 -10.59 -11.41 13.89
C ARG A 32 -10.12 -10.19 14.70
N ASP A 33 -9.09 -10.36 15.53
CA ASP A 33 -8.53 -9.32 16.37
C ASP A 33 -7.44 -8.53 15.63
N LEU A 34 -6.88 -9.10 14.55
CA LEU A 34 -5.94 -8.42 13.68
C LEU A 34 -6.65 -7.49 12.68
N VAL A 35 -6.70 -6.21 13.04
CA VAL A 35 -7.27 -5.14 12.23
C VAL A 35 -6.20 -4.11 11.90
N VAL A 36 -6.03 -3.78 10.63
CA VAL A 36 -5.07 -2.76 10.18
C VAL A 36 -5.70 -1.79 9.20
N PRO A 37 -5.13 -0.58 9.02
CA PRO A 37 -5.52 0.29 7.92
C PRO A 37 -5.40 -0.45 6.58
N TYR A 38 -6.40 -0.33 5.71
CA TYR A 38 -6.40 -0.97 4.39
C TYR A 38 -5.13 -0.68 3.59
N ARG A 39 -4.66 0.57 3.64
CA ARG A 39 -3.45 0.99 2.94
C ARG A 39 -2.19 0.33 3.51
N ALA A 40 -2.12 0.10 4.83
CA ALA A 40 -1.02 -0.62 5.43
C ALA A 40 -0.99 -2.08 4.96
N ALA A 41 -2.14 -2.76 4.94
CA ALA A 41 -2.22 -4.12 4.39
C ALA A 41 -1.83 -4.15 2.90
N ALA A 42 -2.24 -3.17 2.12
CA ALA A 42 -1.86 -3.06 0.71
C ALA A 42 -0.34 -2.81 0.51
N VAL A 43 0.30 -2.03 1.38
CA VAL A 43 1.77 -1.84 1.37
C VAL A 43 2.46 -3.17 1.64
N VAL A 44 2.06 -3.89 2.70
CA VAL A 44 2.61 -5.21 3.02
C VAL A 44 2.44 -6.17 1.83
N ALA A 45 1.26 -6.21 1.21
CA ALA A 45 1.00 -7.02 0.02
C ALA A 45 1.95 -6.68 -1.15
N LEU A 46 2.26 -5.39 -1.37
CA LEU A 46 3.20 -4.96 -2.41
C LEU A 46 4.63 -5.42 -2.12
N MET A 47 5.05 -5.33 -0.86
CA MET A 47 6.35 -5.80 -0.41
C MET A 47 6.48 -7.31 -0.52
N GLU A 48 5.44 -8.06 -0.15
CA GLU A 48 5.40 -9.53 -0.28
C GLU A 48 5.54 -10.02 -1.72
N ILE A 49 5.00 -9.29 -2.70
CA ILE A 49 5.19 -9.65 -4.11
C ILE A 49 6.58 -9.25 -4.64
N GLY A 50 7.42 -8.57 -3.84
CA GLY A 50 8.80 -8.23 -4.14
C GLY A 50 9.02 -6.78 -4.60
N ILE A 51 8.10 -5.87 -4.32
CA ILE A 51 8.29 -4.44 -4.61
C ILE A 51 8.89 -3.78 -3.37
N SER A 52 10.13 -3.30 -3.49
CA SER A 52 10.87 -2.66 -2.39
C SER A 52 11.09 -1.16 -2.58
N ASP A 53 10.77 -0.61 -3.76
CA ASP A 53 10.90 0.82 -4.02
C ASP A 53 9.75 1.59 -3.34
N TYR A 54 10.07 2.32 -2.28
CA TYR A 54 9.07 3.06 -1.51
C TYR A 54 8.37 4.14 -2.33
N SER A 55 9.04 4.76 -3.30
CA SER A 55 8.45 5.80 -4.15
C SER A 55 7.39 5.19 -5.07
N VAL A 56 7.66 3.99 -5.59
CA VAL A 56 6.70 3.22 -6.39
C VAL A 56 5.48 2.83 -5.55
N ILE A 57 5.69 2.32 -4.33
CA ILE A 57 4.60 1.94 -3.41
C ILE A 57 3.77 3.16 -3.01
N ALA A 58 4.43 4.25 -2.65
CA ALA A 58 3.80 5.51 -2.24
C ALA A 58 2.90 6.05 -3.37
N ASN A 59 3.42 6.09 -4.59
CA ASN A 59 2.64 6.50 -5.76
C ASN A 59 1.46 5.55 -6.03
N ALA A 60 1.68 4.24 -5.94
CA ALA A 60 0.64 3.22 -6.18
C ALA A 60 -0.54 3.31 -5.21
N LEU A 61 -0.32 3.82 -3.99
CA LEU A 61 -1.34 3.88 -2.93
C LEU A 61 -1.71 5.32 -2.52
N SER A 62 -1.21 6.32 -3.26
CA SER A 62 -1.37 7.74 -2.90
C SER A 62 -1.03 8.02 -1.43
N LEU A 63 0.15 7.53 -1.04
CA LEU A 63 0.80 7.75 0.25
C LEU A 63 2.05 8.61 0.04
N THR A 64 2.63 9.12 1.12
CA THR A 64 4.00 9.66 1.10
C THR A 64 5.02 8.54 1.34
N VAL A 65 6.28 8.79 0.97
CA VAL A 65 7.38 7.85 1.22
C VAL A 65 7.58 7.64 2.72
N GLU A 66 7.34 8.66 3.53
CA GLU A 66 7.42 8.62 4.99
C GLU A 66 6.34 7.73 5.58
N GLU A 67 5.11 7.78 5.05
CA GLU A 67 4.03 6.88 5.46
C GLU A 67 4.37 5.42 5.13
N VAL A 68 4.93 5.16 3.95
CA VAL A 68 5.40 3.81 3.55
C VAL A 68 6.52 3.33 4.46
N ARG A 69 7.50 4.20 4.76
CA ARG A 69 8.58 3.88 5.70
C ARG A 69 8.05 3.56 7.09
N TRP A 70 7.09 4.33 7.59
CA TRP A 70 6.49 4.08 8.89
C TRP A 70 5.79 2.72 8.96
N ILE A 71 5.10 2.32 7.88
CA ILE A 71 4.50 0.99 7.75
C ILE A 71 5.59 -0.10 7.73
N ASP A 72 6.65 0.08 6.94
CA ASP A 72 7.75 -0.90 6.83
C ASP A 72 8.53 -1.07 8.13
N SER A 73 8.75 0.03 8.87
CA SER A 73 9.34 0.00 10.21
C SER A 73 8.49 -0.80 11.21
N ALA A 74 7.23 -1.07 10.88
CA ALA A 74 6.30 -1.89 11.67
C ALA A 74 6.24 -1.47 13.16
N GLU A 75 6.27 -0.16 13.42
CA GLU A 75 6.18 0.39 14.78
C GLU A 75 4.83 0.07 15.44
N ASP A 76 3.77 -0.03 14.63
CA ASP A 76 2.46 -0.51 15.06
C ASP A 76 2.47 -2.03 15.21
N GLY A 77 2.12 -2.53 16.40
CA GLY A 77 2.10 -3.95 16.71
C GLY A 77 1.19 -4.79 15.80
N SER A 78 0.12 -4.21 15.27
CA SER A 78 -0.82 -4.87 14.35
C SER A 78 -0.19 -4.99 12.96
N ILE A 79 0.50 -3.96 12.47
CA ILE A 79 1.23 -4.01 11.19
C ILE A 79 2.40 -5.01 11.28
N ARG A 80 3.12 -5.02 12.40
CA ARG A 80 4.17 -6.01 12.66
C ARG A 80 3.61 -7.44 12.66
N ARG A 81 2.47 -7.64 13.31
CA ARG A 81 1.80 -8.94 13.34
C ARG A 81 1.35 -9.38 11.95
N LEU A 82 0.77 -8.47 11.17
CA LEU A 82 0.41 -8.72 9.77
C LEU A 82 1.62 -9.14 8.93
N SER A 83 2.78 -8.51 9.13
CA SER A 83 3.99 -8.84 8.39
C SER A 83 4.49 -10.28 8.67
N VAL A 84 4.12 -10.85 9.82
CA VAL A 84 4.41 -12.26 10.17
C VAL A 84 3.33 -13.21 9.67
N GLU A 85 2.05 -12.85 9.82
CA GLU A 85 0.92 -13.67 9.38
C GLU A 85 0.74 -13.69 7.86
N THR A 86 1.34 -12.72 7.16
CA THR A 86 1.26 -12.48 5.72
C THR A 86 -0.14 -12.19 5.20
N ILE A 87 -0.26 -11.71 3.97
CA ILE A 87 -1.57 -11.57 3.32
C ILE A 87 -2.06 -12.95 2.86
N PRO A 88 -3.20 -13.44 3.36
CA PRO A 88 -3.72 -14.74 2.95
C PRO A 88 -4.17 -14.73 1.49
N TYR A 89 -4.06 -15.89 0.84
CA TYR A 89 -4.51 -16.07 -0.54
C TYR A 89 -6.00 -15.73 -0.71
N GLY A 90 -6.32 -15.09 -1.83
CA GLY A 90 -7.68 -14.67 -2.16
C GLY A 90 -8.04 -13.26 -1.66
N GLU A 91 -7.19 -12.65 -0.83
CA GLU A 91 -7.31 -11.24 -0.46
C GLU A 91 -6.63 -10.35 -1.50
N TYR A 92 -7.31 -9.26 -1.85
CA TYR A 92 -6.87 -8.35 -2.90
C TYR A 92 -7.09 -6.89 -2.52
N PHE A 93 -6.08 -6.08 -2.80
CA PHE A 93 -6.07 -4.65 -2.54
C PHE A 93 -6.01 -3.85 -3.84
N LYS A 94 -6.93 -2.89 -3.99
CA LYS A 94 -6.96 -1.98 -5.14
C LYS A 94 -5.88 -0.91 -5.00
N LEU A 95 -5.12 -0.70 -6.06
CA LEU A 95 -4.14 0.37 -6.17
C LEU A 95 -4.80 1.63 -6.74
N ASP A 96 -4.28 2.79 -6.37
CA ASP A 96 -4.67 4.09 -6.89
C ASP A 96 -3.97 4.40 -8.23
N ALA A 97 -2.80 3.78 -8.49
CA ALA A 97 -2.08 3.85 -9.77
C ALA A 97 -1.62 2.47 -10.24
N GLU A 98 -1.40 2.33 -11.56
CA GLU A 98 -0.86 1.09 -12.14
C GLU A 98 0.63 0.94 -11.85
N ILE A 99 1.04 -0.29 -11.56
CA ILE A 99 2.45 -0.66 -11.38
C ILE A 99 2.77 -1.94 -12.13
N ARG A 100 4.06 -2.21 -12.37
CA ARG A 100 4.50 -3.48 -12.93
C ARG A 100 4.69 -4.51 -11.84
N CYS A 101 4.13 -5.70 -12.05
CA CYS A 101 4.44 -6.84 -11.21
C CYS A 101 5.89 -7.30 -11.46
N PRO A 102 6.73 -7.45 -10.43
CA PRO A 102 8.12 -7.89 -10.61
C PRO A 102 8.24 -9.35 -11.09
N LYS A 103 7.20 -10.18 -10.89
CA LYS A 103 7.22 -11.61 -11.27
C LYS A 103 6.89 -11.85 -12.74
N CYS A 104 5.82 -11.22 -13.25
CA CYS A 104 5.34 -11.44 -14.63
C CYS A 104 5.42 -10.21 -15.54
N ASN A 105 5.90 -9.07 -15.03
CA ASN A 105 6.01 -7.79 -15.74
C ASN A 105 4.67 -7.22 -16.25
N ALA A 106 3.53 -7.77 -15.84
CA ALA A 106 2.21 -7.24 -16.18
C ALA A 106 1.92 -5.93 -15.44
N MET A 107 1.20 -5.02 -16.09
CA MET A 107 0.62 -3.84 -15.43
C MET A 107 -0.56 -4.27 -14.57
N ILE A 108 -0.53 -3.96 -13.27
CA ILE A 108 -1.56 -4.34 -12.30
C ILE A 108 -2.17 -3.11 -11.61
N ARG A 109 -3.48 -3.18 -11.37
CA ARG A 109 -4.23 -2.25 -10.49
C ARG A 109 -4.67 -2.89 -9.17
N VAL A 110 -4.30 -4.15 -8.98
CA VAL A 110 -4.70 -4.96 -7.83
C VAL A 110 -3.49 -5.77 -7.39
N VAL A 111 -3.24 -5.77 -6.08
CA VAL A 111 -2.18 -6.54 -5.41
C VAL A 111 -2.81 -7.51 -4.42
N PRO A 112 -2.31 -8.76 -4.26
CA PRO A 112 -1.29 -9.43 -5.07
C PRO A 112 -1.67 -9.53 -6.56
N CYS A 113 -0.68 -9.72 -7.43
CA CYS A 113 -0.92 -9.80 -8.87
C CYS A 113 -1.80 -11.00 -9.21
N VAL A 114 -3.02 -10.76 -9.72
CA VAL A 114 -3.99 -11.83 -10.07
C VAL A 114 -3.43 -12.84 -11.07
N ALA A 115 -2.58 -12.41 -12.00
CA ALA A 115 -1.94 -13.32 -12.97
C ALA A 115 -0.91 -14.25 -12.31
N CYS A 116 -0.18 -13.77 -11.30
CA CYS A 116 0.79 -14.57 -10.55
C CYS A 116 0.12 -15.40 -9.45
N CYS A 117 -0.95 -14.88 -8.88
CA CYS A 117 -1.74 -15.49 -7.81
C CYS A 117 -2.98 -16.21 -8.36
N GLY A 118 -2.94 -16.63 -9.63
CA GLY A 118 -4.02 -17.34 -10.32
C GLY A 118 -4.58 -18.50 -9.48
N PRO A 119 -5.80 -18.97 -9.78
CA PRO A 119 -6.65 -19.70 -8.84
C PRO A 119 -5.83 -20.79 -8.17
N ALA A 120 -5.71 -20.69 -6.84
CA ALA A 120 -5.02 -21.67 -6.03
C ALA A 120 -5.37 -23.07 -6.55
N LYS A 121 -4.39 -23.76 -7.13
CA LYS A 121 -4.48 -25.21 -7.12
C LYS A 121 -4.49 -25.58 -5.65
N LEU A 122 -5.67 -25.86 -5.12
CA LEU A 122 -5.84 -26.65 -3.91
C LEU A 122 -4.97 -27.89 -4.07
N GLY A 123 -3.82 -27.93 -3.44
CA GLY A 123 -2.85 -29.01 -3.64
C GLY A 123 -1.53 -28.77 -2.92
N LEU A 124 -1.49 -29.16 -1.64
CA LEU A 124 -0.36 -29.69 -0.87
C LEU A 124 1.01 -28.99 -1.03
N GLU A 125 1.54 -28.49 0.08
CA GLU A 125 2.74 -29.14 0.65
C GLU A 125 2.54 -29.37 2.16
N SER A 126 2.59 -30.66 2.47
CA SER A 126 2.52 -31.30 3.76
C SER A 126 3.63 -30.81 4.69
N ARG A 127 3.31 -30.62 5.97
CA ARG A 127 4.32 -30.51 7.04
C ARG A 127 5.25 -31.72 6.98
N PRO A 128 6.59 -31.57 7.02
CA PRO A 128 7.45 -32.70 7.35
C PRO A 128 7.17 -33.13 8.80
N SER A 129 7.04 -34.45 8.99
CA SER A 129 6.84 -35.11 10.29
C SER A 129 8.15 -35.22 11.06
#